data_AF-A0A924VSI8-F1
#
_entry.id   AF-A0A924VSI8-F1
#
_cell.length_a   1.000
_cell.length_b   1.000
_cell.length_c   1.000
_cell.angle_alpha   90.00
_cell.angle_beta   90.00
_cell.angle_gamma   90.00
#
_symmetry.space_group_name_H-M   'P 1'
#
loop_
_entity.id
_entity.type
_entity.pdbx_description
1 polymer ?
#
loop_
_entity_poly.entity_id
_entity_poly.type
_entity_poly.pdbx_seq_one_letter_code
_entity_poly.pdbx_strand_id
1 'polypeptide(L)'
;MFRRIRSHWHRFRPPHSSQTRSNSNTYPKRDITRDKESLQIPEDVLYVCNSTDFFDCAEEELLSLLQRRPEVEDLERDVEKLQNRFKRTNLAHDGMVALLAQAPRASLAQIQMDQHPYGYRNKHERLYELIDFNDTLVSTVQVLGNSERLRFDAATKEAADRVCKRVGAPCFTNDQWSAIIRGLTREIAVYWAAKNAGFDAVMTSRAQDALGIDLQIRDPETRRYINVDVKTPSAFRHRLLRLVQEERMSPREQLIADEKSYAIQINGHGSQRAEIVLLCILPDLFGDLADFRFVDENPMRERLNMLIQHHGLNDGKFGQV
;
A
#
# COMPACT_ATOMS: atom_id res chain seq x y z
N MET A 1 -6.49 -22.94 -13.74
CA MET A 1 -5.65 -23.33 -14.90
C MET A 1 -4.55 -22.27 -15.05
N PHE A 2 -3.39 -22.48 -14.43
CA PHE A 2 -2.32 -21.46 -14.35
C PHE A 2 -1.62 -21.33 -15.71
N ARG A 3 -1.70 -20.16 -16.36
CA ARG A 3 -0.84 -19.83 -17.50
C ARG A 3 0.60 -19.80 -17.00
N ARG A 4 1.46 -20.65 -17.59
CA ARG A 4 2.91 -20.67 -17.33
C ARG A 4 3.48 -19.25 -17.52
N ILE A 5 3.88 -18.63 -16.42
CA ILE A 5 4.68 -17.41 -16.42
C ILE A 5 5.99 -17.73 -17.15
N ARG A 6 6.43 -16.86 -18.06
CA ARG A 6 7.69 -17.04 -18.80
C ARG A 6 8.85 -17.11 -17.79
N SER A 7 9.76 -18.06 -17.99
CA SER A 7 10.84 -18.41 -17.05
C SER A 7 11.81 -17.28 -16.68
N HIS A 8 11.81 -16.16 -17.42
CA HIS A 8 12.65 -15.00 -17.10
C HIS A 8 12.15 -14.20 -15.89
N TRP A 9 10.86 -14.25 -15.56
CA TRP A 9 10.31 -13.52 -14.40
C TRP A 9 10.69 -14.14 -13.05
N HIS A 10 11.06 -15.43 -13.02
CA HIS A 10 11.63 -16.06 -11.82
C HIS A 10 13.02 -15.51 -11.46
N ARG A 11 13.65 -14.73 -12.35
CA ARG A 11 14.97 -14.13 -12.15
C ARG A 11 14.94 -12.64 -11.91
N PHE A 12 13.77 -12.02 -11.79
CA PHE A 12 13.66 -10.59 -11.51
C PHE A 12 14.25 -10.30 -10.13
N ARG A 13 15.47 -9.75 -10.11
CA ARG A 13 16.23 -9.45 -8.90
C ARG A 13 15.98 -8.00 -8.48
N PRO A 14 15.58 -7.75 -7.23
CA PRO A 14 15.53 -6.43 -6.66
C PRO A 14 16.93 -5.79 -6.50
N PRO A 15 17.00 -4.46 -6.33
CA PRO A 15 18.19 -3.69 -6.70
C PRO A 15 19.39 -3.81 -5.77
N HIS A 16 19.28 -4.37 -4.57
CA HIS A 16 20.38 -4.30 -3.59
C HIS A 16 21.31 -5.53 -3.52
N SER A 17 21.28 -6.42 -4.52
CA SER A 17 22.26 -7.51 -4.60
C SER A 17 23.59 -7.11 -5.28
N SER A 18 23.95 -5.83 -5.34
CA SER A 18 25.23 -5.38 -5.89
C SER A 18 26.34 -5.36 -4.84
N GLN A 19 26.68 -6.54 -4.31
CA GLN A 19 28.03 -6.75 -3.78
C GLN A 19 28.84 -7.54 -4.80
N THR A 20 29.75 -6.79 -5.44
CA THR A 20 31.06 -7.22 -5.95
C THR A 20 31.10 -8.53 -6.73
N ARG A 21 31.10 -8.42 -8.07
CA ARG A 21 32.05 -9.18 -8.90
C ARG A 21 32.33 -8.41 -10.17
N SER A 22 33.54 -7.86 -10.22
CA SER A 22 34.22 -7.47 -11.44
C SER A 22 34.20 -8.63 -12.43
N ASN A 23 33.59 -8.43 -13.59
CA ASN A 23 34.12 -9.00 -14.81
C ASN A 23 33.75 -8.11 -15.98
N SER A 24 34.80 -7.50 -16.51
CA SER A 24 34.88 -6.74 -17.74
C SER A 24 34.35 -7.55 -18.91
N ASN A 25 33.22 -7.13 -19.47
CA ASN A 25 33.02 -7.18 -20.91
C ASN A 25 32.46 -5.81 -21.31
N THR A 26 33.29 -5.09 -22.04
CA THR A 26 33.10 -3.72 -22.51
C THR A 26 31.92 -3.64 -23.46
N TYR A 27 30.76 -3.27 -22.94
CA TYR A 27 29.81 -2.49 -23.73
C TYR A 27 30.46 -1.13 -24.03
N PRO A 28 30.38 -0.61 -25.26
CA PRO A 28 30.89 0.72 -25.55
C PRO A 28 30.21 1.71 -24.60
N LYS A 29 31.00 2.44 -23.81
CA LYS A 29 30.49 3.49 -22.93
C LYS A 29 29.67 4.46 -23.78
N ARG A 30 28.40 4.58 -23.42
CA ARG A 30 27.45 5.51 -24.02
C ARG A 30 28.04 6.92 -23.98
N ASP A 31 28.05 7.58 -25.13
CA ASP A 31 28.57 8.94 -25.30
C ASP A 31 27.57 9.94 -24.72
N ILE A 32 27.73 10.20 -23.41
CA ILE A 32 26.90 11.09 -22.61
C ILE A 32 26.84 12.51 -23.23
N THR A 33 27.86 12.90 -23.99
CA THR A 33 27.95 14.20 -24.65
C THR A 33 26.97 14.29 -25.81
N ARG A 34 26.92 13.25 -26.66
CA ARG A 34 25.97 13.16 -27.79
C ARG A 34 24.51 13.01 -27.35
N ASP A 35 24.27 12.28 -26.27
CA ASP A 35 22.91 12.17 -25.71
C ASP A 35 22.41 13.52 -25.18
N LYS A 36 23.29 14.35 -24.58
CA LYS A 36 22.94 15.70 -24.09
C LYS A 36 22.68 16.70 -25.21
N GLU A 37 23.33 16.58 -26.36
CA GLU A 37 23.05 17.42 -27.54
C GLU A 37 21.71 17.06 -28.21
N SER A 38 21.28 15.80 -28.09
CA SER A 38 20.03 15.28 -28.67
C SER A 38 18.82 15.40 -27.72
N LEU A 39 19.10 15.63 -26.43
CA LEU A 39 18.12 15.80 -25.37
C LEU A 39 18.23 17.22 -24.80
N GLN A 40 17.78 18.21 -25.57
CA GLN A 40 17.08 19.32 -24.91
C GLN A 40 15.82 18.69 -24.31
N ILE A 41 15.95 18.11 -23.11
CA ILE A 41 14.79 17.79 -22.27
C ILE A 41 14.18 19.16 -22.00
N PRO A 42 12.98 19.47 -22.52
CA PRO A 42 12.36 20.72 -22.15
C PRO A 42 12.13 20.66 -20.64
N GLU A 43 12.52 21.73 -19.94
CA GLU A 43 12.04 22.00 -18.59
C GLU A 43 10.52 21.81 -18.58
N ASP A 44 10.03 20.93 -17.70
CA ASP A 44 8.63 20.65 -17.40
C ASP A 44 7.66 20.92 -18.57
N VAL A 45 7.65 20.04 -19.57
CA VAL A 45 6.50 19.97 -20.49
C VAL A 45 5.30 19.57 -19.64
N LEU A 46 4.43 20.54 -19.35
CA LEU A 46 3.12 20.29 -18.75
C LEU A 46 2.41 19.28 -19.66
N TYR A 47 2.20 18.07 -19.17
CA TYR A 47 1.40 17.07 -19.87
C TYR A 47 0.00 17.65 -20.10
N VAL A 48 -0.42 17.71 -21.37
CA VAL A 48 -1.77 18.12 -21.74
C VAL A 48 -2.55 16.87 -22.09
N CYS A 49 -3.53 16.57 -21.26
CA CYS A 49 -4.38 15.43 -21.39
C CYS A 49 -5.42 15.60 -22.50
N ASN A 50 -5.63 14.58 -23.32
CA ASN A 50 -6.64 14.61 -24.38
C ASN A 50 -7.95 13.92 -23.97
N SER A 51 -7.91 13.07 -22.95
CA SER A 51 -9.11 12.45 -22.38
C SER A 51 -9.89 13.40 -21.47
N THR A 52 -11.21 13.31 -21.52
CA THR A 52 -12.12 13.97 -20.56
C THR A 52 -12.34 13.11 -19.30
N ASP A 53 -11.97 11.83 -19.32
CA ASP A 53 -12.08 10.94 -18.17
C ASP A 53 -10.81 10.99 -17.32
N PHE A 54 -10.98 11.18 -16.01
CA PHE A 54 -9.90 11.31 -15.04
C PHE A 54 -8.92 10.12 -15.03
N PHE A 55 -9.43 8.88 -15.11
CA PHE A 55 -8.60 7.68 -15.03
C PHE A 55 -7.83 7.46 -16.32
N ASP A 56 -8.49 7.64 -17.46
CA ASP A 56 -7.85 7.57 -18.76
C ASP A 56 -6.78 8.66 -18.90
N CYS A 57 -7.05 9.85 -18.35
CA CYS A 57 -6.10 10.95 -18.34
C CYS A 57 -4.80 10.63 -17.60
N ALA A 58 -4.89 10.02 -16.42
CA ALA A 58 -3.73 9.59 -15.64
C ALA A 58 -2.98 8.45 -16.35
N GLU A 59 -3.69 7.54 -17.01
CA GLU A 59 -3.07 6.50 -17.84
C GLU A 59 -2.31 7.10 -19.02
N GLU A 60 -2.93 7.99 -19.79
CA GLU A 60 -2.29 8.62 -20.95
C GLU A 60 -1.01 9.37 -20.55
N GLU A 61 -1.01 10.08 -19.40
CA GLU A 61 0.19 10.73 -18.89
C GLU A 61 1.29 9.71 -18.61
N LEU A 62 0.97 8.63 -17.90
CA LEU A 62 1.94 7.58 -17.61
C LEU A 62 2.49 6.95 -18.89
N LEU A 63 1.62 6.69 -19.87
CA LEU A 63 2.01 6.12 -21.16
C LEU A 63 2.90 7.08 -21.97
N SER A 64 2.80 8.40 -21.76
CA SER A 64 3.68 9.38 -22.39
C SER A 64 5.13 9.30 -21.89
N LEU A 65 5.35 8.74 -20.69
CA LEU A 65 6.68 8.49 -20.12
C LEU A 65 7.34 7.23 -20.68
N LEU A 66 6.56 6.33 -21.27
CA LEU A 66 7.04 5.04 -21.74
C LEU A 66 7.74 5.13 -23.11
N GLN A 67 8.85 4.41 -23.24
CA GLN A 67 9.54 4.23 -24.53
C GLN A 67 8.71 3.36 -25.49
N ARG A 68 9.09 3.32 -26.78
CA ARG A 68 8.40 2.53 -27.82
C ARG A 68 8.29 1.02 -27.52
N ARG A 69 9.18 0.47 -26.69
CA ARG A 69 9.14 -0.92 -26.18
C ARG A 69 9.38 -0.89 -24.68
N PRO A 70 8.35 -0.60 -23.89
CA PRO A 70 8.56 -0.33 -22.49
C PRO A 70 8.75 -1.63 -21.70
N GLU A 71 9.71 -1.60 -20.79
CA GLU A 71 9.96 -2.65 -19.80
C GLU A 71 9.57 -2.16 -18.40
N VAL A 72 9.51 -3.05 -17.41
CA VAL A 72 9.12 -2.68 -16.03
C VAL A 72 10.12 -1.69 -15.44
N GLU A 73 11.39 -1.86 -15.79
CA GLU A 73 12.53 -1.03 -15.40
C GLU A 73 12.45 0.40 -15.92
N ASP A 74 11.67 0.66 -16.97
CA ASP A 74 11.46 2.03 -17.47
C ASP A 74 10.61 2.83 -16.46
N LEU A 75 9.61 2.20 -15.84
CA LEU A 75 8.77 2.82 -14.82
C LEU A 75 9.52 3.02 -13.49
N GLU A 76 10.47 2.14 -13.16
CA GLU A 76 11.21 2.21 -11.89
C GLU A 76 11.92 3.55 -11.68
N ARG A 77 12.43 4.16 -12.76
CA ARG A 77 13.11 5.45 -12.70
C ARG A 77 12.17 6.60 -12.35
N ASP A 78 10.91 6.47 -12.74
CA ASP A 78 9.92 7.52 -12.57
C ASP A 78 9.06 7.35 -11.31
N VAL A 79 8.95 6.14 -10.75
CA VAL A 79 8.13 5.89 -9.54
C VAL A 79 8.48 6.86 -8.40
N GLU A 80 9.75 7.01 -8.04
CA GLU A 80 10.15 7.90 -6.95
C GLU A 80 9.84 9.38 -7.28
N LYS A 81 10.09 9.78 -8.54
CA LYS A 81 9.80 11.14 -9.02
C LYS A 81 8.29 11.44 -8.95
N LEU A 82 7.46 10.50 -9.40
CA LEU A 82 5.99 10.63 -9.43
C LEU A 82 5.41 10.63 -8.02
N GLN A 83 5.91 9.76 -7.13
CA GLN A 83 5.51 9.76 -5.72
C GLN A 83 5.90 11.08 -5.03
N ASN A 84 7.10 11.59 -5.27
CA ASN A 84 7.54 12.88 -4.71
C ASN A 84 6.74 14.05 -5.29
N ARG A 85 6.37 13.99 -6.58
CA ARG A 85 5.46 14.95 -7.20
C ARG A 85 4.11 14.94 -6.48
N PHE A 86 3.51 13.77 -6.30
CA PHE A 86 2.24 13.63 -5.60
C PHE A 86 2.30 14.13 -4.15
N LYS A 87 3.35 13.79 -3.40
CA LYS A 87 3.55 14.31 -2.03
C LYS A 87 3.62 15.83 -1.98
N ARG A 88 4.19 16.47 -3.01
CA ARG A 88 4.34 17.92 -3.10
C ARG A 88 3.04 18.61 -3.53
N THR A 89 2.32 18.06 -4.50
CA THR A 89 1.14 18.69 -5.10
C THR A 89 -0.14 18.34 -4.37
N ASN A 90 -0.19 17.15 -3.75
CA ASN A 90 -1.36 16.54 -3.13
C ASN A 90 -2.59 16.49 -4.07
N LEU A 91 -2.34 16.41 -5.38
CA LEU A 91 -3.38 16.35 -6.40
C LEU A 91 -3.72 14.89 -6.72
N ALA A 92 -5.02 14.59 -6.80
CA ALA A 92 -5.51 13.24 -7.08
C ALA A 92 -4.96 12.66 -8.38
N HIS A 93 -4.83 13.48 -9.42
CA HIS A 93 -4.25 13.08 -10.71
C HIS A 93 -2.82 12.59 -10.56
N ASP A 94 -1.98 13.32 -9.82
CA ASP A 94 -0.59 12.92 -9.56
C ASP A 94 -0.51 11.61 -8.76
N GLY A 95 -1.42 11.43 -7.81
CA GLY A 95 -1.56 10.18 -7.06
C GLY A 95 -1.90 9.00 -7.96
N MET A 96 -2.84 9.18 -8.90
CA MET A 96 -3.20 8.15 -9.87
C MET A 96 -2.04 7.79 -10.80
N VAL A 97 -1.32 8.77 -11.34
CA VAL A 97 -0.16 8.51 -12.20
C VAL A 97 0.91 7.72 -11.42
N ALA A 98 1.20 8.13 -10.18
CA ALA A 98 2.14 7.44 -9.30
C ALA A 98 1.68 6.00 -8.94
N LEU A 99 0.38 5.80 -8.71
CA LEU A 99 -0.21 4.50 -8.40
C LEU A 99 -0.10 3.53 -9.59
N LEU A 100 -0.47 4.00 -10.78
CA LEU A 100 -0.41 3.21 -12.01
C LEU A 100 1.03 2.83 -12.37
N ALA A 101 1.99 3.73 -12.15
CA ALA A 101 3.42 3.45 -12.38
C ALA A 101 3.93 2.29 -11.50
N GLN A 102 3.37 2.11 -10.30
CA GLN A 102 3.78 1.07 -9.35
C GLN A 102 3.10 -0.28 -9.59
N ALA A 103 1.94 -0.31 -10.25
CA ALA A 103 1.12 -1.52 -10.38
C ALA A 103 1.87 -2.74 -10.98
N PRO A 104 2.72 -2.59 -12.03
CA PRO A 104 3.49 -3.72 -12.57
C PRO A 104 4.40 -4.39 -11.54
N ARG A 105 5.12 -3.58 -10.75
CA ARG A 105 6.05 -4.04 -9.72
C ARG A 105 5.30 -4.66 -8.54
N ALA A 106 4.23 -4.01 -8.10
CA ALA A 106 3.39 -4.52 -7.02
C ALA A 106 2.75 -5.87 -7.39
N SER A 107 2.28 -6.04 -8.63
CA SER A 107 1.77 -7.33 -9.10
C SER A 107 2.84 -8.41 -9.13
N LEU A 108 4.06 -8.09 -9.55
CA LEU A 108 5.20 -9.02 -9.51
C LEU A 108 5.54 -9.42 -8.08
N ALA A 109 5.57 -8.46 -7.15
CA ALA A 109 5.81 -8.69 -5.73
C ALA A 109 4.78 -9.65 -5.13
N GLN A 110 3.48 -9.39 -5.37
CA GLN A 110 2.39 -10.23 -4.87
C GLN A 110 2.53 -11.68 -5.35
N ILE A 111 2.75 -11.88 -6.65
CA ILE A 111 2.88 -13.23 -7.23
C ILE A 111 4.08 -13.97 -6.64
N GLN A 112 5.21 -13.29 -6.45
CA GLN A 112 6.40 -13.90 -5.86
C GLN A 112 6.18 -14.30 -4.40
N MET A 113 5.49 -13.45 -3.63
CA MET A 113 5.14 -13.73 -2.24
C MET A 113 4.16 -14.90 -2.11
N ASP A 114 3.13 -14.95 -2.96
CA ASP A 114 2.14 -16.04 -2.99
C ASP A 114 2.78 -17.39 -3.36
N GLN A 115 3.80 -17.39 -4.24
CA GLN A 115 4.54 -18.60 -4.62
C GLN A 115 5.46 -19.14 -3.52
N HIS A 116 5.84 -18.29 -2.54
CA HIS A 116 6.84 -18.63 -1.53
C HIS A 116 6.34 -18.30 -0.11
N PRO A 117 5.28 -18.97 0.38
CA PRO A 117 4.66 -18.65 1.67
C PRO A 117 5.62 -18.83 2.86
N TYR A 118 6.59 -19.74 2.76
CA TYR A 118 7.59 -20.02 3.80
C TYR A 118 8.87 -19.16 3.70
N GLY A 119 8.87 -18.18 2.80
CA GLY A 119 9.99 -17.25 2.60
C GLY A 119 10.85 -17.59 1.38
N TYR A 120 11.56 -16.56 0.91
CA TYR A 120 12.46 -16.61 -0.23
C TYR A 120 13.44 -15.45 -0.16
N ARG A 121 14.51 -15.51 -0.97
CA ARG A 121 15.48 -14.44 -1.10
C ARG A 121 14.77 -13.17 -1.61
N ASN A 122 14.88 -12.07 -0.87
CA ASN A 122 14.29 -10.75 -1.15
C ASN A 122 12.83 -10.51 -0.73
N LYS A 123 12.28 -11.32 0.18
CA LYS A 123 10.94 -11.09 0.77
C LYS A 123 10.74 -9.67 1.30
N HIS A 124 11.77 -9.07 1.90
CA HIS A 124 11.68 -7.74 2.49
C HIS A 124 11.54 -6.63 1.44
N GLU A 125 12.29 -6.70 0.34
CA GLU A 125 12.16 -5.74 -0.76
C GLU A 125 10.78 -5.86 -1.43
N ARG A 126 10.28 -7.08 -1.65
CA ARG A 126 8.94 -7.29 -2.24
C ARG A 126 7.81 -6.84 -1.32
N LEU A 127 7.94 -7.08 -0.02
CA LEU A 127 7.00 -6.54 0.96
C LEU A 127 6.90 -5.02 0.82
N TYR A 128 8.04 -4.34 0.71
CA TYR A 128 8.05 -2.90 0.56
C TYR A 128 7.45 -2.39 -0.75
N GLU A 129 7.60 -3.12 -1.86
CA GLU A 129 6.94 -2.73 -3.10
C GLU A 129 5.41 -2.75 -2.99
N LEU A 130 4.87 -3.67 -2.19
CA LEU A 130 3.43 -3.71 -1.87
C LEU A 130 3.03 -2.59 -0.90
N ILE A 131 3.84 -2.32 0.13
CA ILE A 131 3.61 -1.21 1.05
C ILE A 131 3.59 0.12 0.28
N ASP A 132 4.59 0.38 -0.57
CA ASP A 132 4.65 1.61 -1.37
C ASP A 132 3.39 1.78 -2.27
N PHE A 133 2.92 0.68 -2.87
CA PHE A 133 1.71 0.66 -3.70
C PHE A 133 0.45 0.95 -2.88
N ASN A 134 0.30 0.28 -1.73
CA ASN A 134 -0.83 0.47 -0.82
C ASN A 134 -0.86 1.89 -0.27
N ASP A 135 0.26 2.43 0.19
CA ASP A 135 0.40 3.81 0.68
C ASP A 135 -0.02 4.82 -0.38
N THR A 136 0.40 4.61 -1.62
CA THR A 136 0.05 5.48 -2.75
C THR A 136 -1.45 5.37 -3.06
N LEU A 137 -2.03 4.17 -3.01
CA LEU A 137 -3.46 3.95 -3.21
C LEU A 137 -4.27 4.68 -2.14
N VAL A 138 -3.94 4.46 -0.86
CA VAL A 138 -4.58 5.10 0.29
C VAL A 138 -4.52 6.62 0.17
N SER A 139 -3.33 7.16 -0.07
CA SER A 139 -3.11 8.61 -0.19
C SER A 139 -3.90 9.19 -1.37
N THR A 140 -3.96 8.48 -2.49
CA THR A 140 -4.73 8.89 -3.67
C THR A 140 -6.22 8.94 -3.34
N VAL A 141 -6.77 7.90 -2.73
CA VAL A 141 -8.19 7.85 -2.35
C VAL A 141 -8.59 8.96 -1.38
N GLN A 142 -7.69 9.36 -0.48
CA GLN A 142 -7.95 10.44 0.48
C GLN A 142 -8.17 11.80 -0.19
N VAL A 143 -7.58 12.04 -1.37
CA VAL A 143 -7.69 13.31 -2.10
C VAL A 143 -8.68 13.27 -3.26
N LEU A 144 -9.29 12.12 -3.56
CA LEU A 144 -10.31 12.00 -4.60
C LEU A 144 -11.64 12.64 -4.20
N GLY A 145 -12.33 13.17 -5.22
CA GLY A 145 -13.73 13.58 -5.10
C GLY A 145 -14.67 12.37 -5.01
N ASN A 146 -15.95 12.64 -4.70
CA ASN A 146 -16.95 11.58 -4.52
C ASN A 146 -17.20 10.79 -5.81
N SER A 147 -17.28 11.46 -6.95
CA SER A 147 -17.49 10.83 -8.27
C SER A 147 -16.37 9.87 -8.62
N GLU A 148 -15.12 10.25 -8.35
CA GLU A 148 -13.97 9.41 -8.68
C GLU A 148 -13.85 8.24 -7.70
N ARG A 149 -14.15 8.43 -6.41
CA ARG A 149 -14.12 7.35 -5.40
C ARG A 149 -15.07 6.20 -5.74
N LEU A 150 -16.29 6.51 -6.18
CA LEU A 150 -17.29 5.50 -6.60
C LEU A 150 -16.78 4.59 -7.73
N ARG A 151 -15.99 5.15 -8.65
CA ARG A 151 -15.45 4.43 -9.82
C ARG A 151 -14.06 3.85 -9.58
N PHE A 152 -13.41 4.20 -8.46
CA PHE A 152 -11.98 4.00 -8.24
C PHE A 152 -11.56 2.54 -8.38
N ASP A 153 -12.28 1.61 -7.74
CA ASP A 153 -11.94 0.18 -7.77
C ASP A 153 -11.85 -0.35 -9.22
N ALA A 154 -12.97 -0.29 -9.94
CA ALA A 154 -13.06 -0.83 -11.29
C ALA A 154 -12.15 -0.07 -12.28
N ALA A 155 -12.18 1.26 -12.27
CA ALA A 155 -11.43 2.06 -13.23
C ALA A 155 -9.91 1.94 -13.01
N THR A 156 -9.45 1.94 -11.76
CA THR A 156 -8.02 1.76 -11.45
C THR A 156 -7.55 0.35 -11.81
N LYS A 157 -8.38 -0.69 -11.59
CA LYS A 157 -8.03 -2.05 -12.01
C LYS A 157 -7.82 -2.15 -13.52
N GLU A 158 -8.74 -1.60 -14.28
CA GLU A 158 -8.67 -1.63 -15.74
C GLU A 158 -7.43 -0.89 -16.26
N ALA A 159 -7.17 0.31 -15.75
CA ALA A 159 -5.98 1.09 -16.10
C ALA A 159 -4.68 0.36 -15.69
N ALA A 160 -4.61 -0.17 -14.46
CA ALA A 160 -3.46 -0.94 -13.98
C ALA A 160 -3.19 -2.17 -14.86
N ASP A 161 -4.24 -2.88 -15.29
CA ASP A 161 -4.10 -4.03 -16.20
C ASP A 161 -3.57 -3.63 -17.58
N ARG A 162 -4.03 -2.50 -18.12
CA ARG A 162 -3.53 -1.98 -19.40
C ARG A 162 -2.05 -1.60 -19.31
N VAL A 163 -1.66 -0.91 -18.24
CA VAL A 163 -0.26 -0.56 -17.95
C VAL A 163 0.61 -1.82 -17.81
N CYS A 164 0.19 -2.78 -16.99
CA CYS A 164 0.92 -4.05 -16.81
C CYS A 164 1.14 -4.78 -18.15
N LYS A 165 0.08 -4.89 -18.97
CA LYS A 165 0.16 -5.53 -20.30
C LYS A 165 1.11 -4.77 -21.23
N ARG A 166 1.14 -3.44 -21.17
CA ARG A 166 1.99 -2.59 -22.01
C ARG A 166 3.47 -2.82 -21.74
N VAL A 167 3.85 -2.94 -20.46
CA VAL A 167 5.23 -3.18 -20.02
C VAL A 167 5.60 -4.68 -19.92
N GLY A 168 4.70 -5.56 -20.34
CA GLY A 168 4.91 -7.02 -20.33
C GLY A 168 4.89 -7.67 -18.94
N ALA A 169 4.46 -6.96 -17.90
CA ALA A 169 4.33 -7.47 -16.54
C ALA A 169 3.06 -8.32 -16.36
N PRO A 170 3.05 -9.27 -15.40
CA PRO A 170 1.81 -9.88 -14.96
C PRO A 170 0.88 -8.83 -14.34
N CYS A 171 -0.42 -9.10 -14.38
CA CYS A 171 -1.43 -8.28 -13.74
C CYS A 171 -1.89 -8.95 -12.44
N PHE A 172 -2.39 -8.16 -11.48
CA PHE A 172 -3.12 -8.69 -10.35
C PHE A 172 -4.29 -9.53 -10.83
N THR A 173 -4.49 -10.70 -10.21
CA THR A 173 -5.74 -11.44 -10.39
C THR A 173 -6.90 -10.64 -9.81
N ASN A 174 -8.12 -10.92 -10.26
CA ASN A 174 -9.31 -10.26 -9.68
C ASN A 174 -9.43 -10.52 -8.18
N ASP A 175 -9.04 -11.71 -7.71
CA ASP A 175 -9.06 -12.06 -6.29
C ASP A 175 -8.01 -11.27 -5.50
N GLN A 176 -6.79 -11.16 -6.02
CA GLN A 176 -5.71 -10.35 -5.40
C GLN A 176 -6.13 -8.89 -5.31
N TRP A 177 -6.63 -8.32 -6.42
CA TRP A 177 -7.11 -6.95 -6.46
C TRP A 177 -8.26 -6.72 -5.48
N SER A 178 -9.27 -7.61 -5.49
CA SER A 178 -10.41 -7.54 -4.58
C SER A 178 -9.97 -7.64 -3.12
N ALA A 179 -8.96 -8.45 -2.81
CA ALA A 179 -8.40 -8.55 -1.47
C ALA A 179 -7.70 -7.26 -1.03
N ILE A 180 -6.89 -6.66 -1.92
CA ILE A 180 -6.22 -5.37 -1.68
C ILE A 180 -7.26 -4.28 -1.42
N ILE A 181 -8.20 -4.08 -2.35
CA ILE A 181 -9.26 -3.06 -2.22
C ILE A 181 -10.06 -3.28 -0.94
N ARG A 182 -10.50 -4.51 -0.64
CA ARG A 182 -11.24 -4.81 0.59
C ARG A 182 -10.45 -4.52 1.87
N GLY A 183 -9.14 -4.77 1.89
CA GLY A 183 -8.27 -4.44 3.02
C GLY A 183 -8.17 -2.93 3.20
N LEU A 184 -7.67 -2.24 2.18
CA LEU A 184 -7.42 -0.80 2.23
C LEU A 184 -8.71 0.02 2.43
N THR A 185 -9.85 -0.43 1.90
CA THR A 185 -11.16 0.19 2.15
C THR A 185 -11.48 0.29 3.63
N ARG A 186 -11.14 -0.74 4.42
CA ARG A 186 -11.38 -0.75 5.87
C ARG A 186 -10.42 0.18 6.59
N GLU A 187 -9.15 0.16 6.23
CA GLU A 187 -8.13 1.06 6.81
C GLU A 187 -8.51 2.52 6.59
N ILE A 188 -8.86 2.88 5.36
CA ILE A 188 -9.30 4.24 4.98
C ILE A 188 -10.60 4.61 5.71
N ALA A 189 -11.54 3.68 5.85
CA ALA A 189 -12.79 3.94 6.57
C ALA A 189 -12.57 4.17 8.07
N VAL A 190 -11.66 3.42 8.72
CA VAL A 190 -11.28 3.66 10.12
C VAL A 190 -10.61 5.02 10.26
N TYR A 191 -9.71 5.38 9.34
CA TYR A 191 -9.08 6.70 9.32
C TYR A 191 -10.11 7.83 9.23
N TRP A 192 -11.07 7.75 8.31
CA TRP A 192 -12.11 8.78 8.17
C TRP A 192 -13.04 8.83 9.37
N ALA A 193 -13.50 7.69 9.88
CA ALA A 193 -14.32 7.64 11.08
C ALA A 193 -13.59 8.26 12.28
N ALA A 194 -12.28 8.04 12.40
CA ALA A 194 -11.48 8.66 13.44
C ALA A 194 -11.40 10.18 13.28
N LYS A 195 -11.07 10.67 12.08
CA LYS A 195 -10.99 12.11 11.78
C LYS A 195 -12.32 12.82 12.00
N ASN A 196 -13.42 12.24 11.51
CA ASN A 196 -14.76 12.82 11.61
C ASN A 196 -15.27 12.83 13.07
N ALA A 197 -14.82 11.88 13.88
CA ALA A 197 -15.08 11.86 15.32
C ALA A 197 -14.21 12.85 16.13
N GLY A 198 -13.29 13.58 15.49
CA GLY A 198 -12.44 14.57 16.15
C GLY A 198 -11.11 14.01 16.69
N PHE A 199 -10.75 12.76 16.40
CA PHE A 199 -9.45 12.22 16.78
C PHE A 199 -8.32 12.71 15.86
N ASP A 200 -7.11 12.75 16.42
CA ASP A 200 -5.89 12.88 15.65
C ASP A 200 -5.54 11.51 15.02
N ALA A 201 -5.89 11.30 13.74
CA ALA A 201 -5.49 10.09 13.01
C ALA A 201 -4.36 10.36 12.00
N VAL A 202 -3.43 9.42 11.85
CA VAL A 202 -2.39 9.43 10.81
C VAL A 202 -2.22 8.02 10.24
N MET A 203 -2.14 7.91 8.91
CA MET A 203 -1.62 6.70 8.26
C MET A 203 -0.12 6.62 8.54
N THR A 204 0.39 5.43 8.80
CA THR A 204 1.77 5.29 9.30
C THR A 204 2.80 5.31 8.18
N SER A 205 4.08 5.38 8.56
CA SER A 205 5.18 5.28 7.60
C SER A 205 5.39 3.84 7.15
N ARG A 206 6.07 3.66 6.00
CA ARG A 206 6.59 2.38 5.52
C ARG A 206 7.31 1.53 6.59
N ALA A 207 8.00 2.16 7.55
CA ALA A 207 8.69 1.45 8.63
C ALA A 207 7.72 0.90 9.68
N GLN A 208 6.65 1.65 9.97
CA GLN A 208 5.59 1.28 10.90
C GLN A 208 4.63 0.26 10.28
N ASP A 209 4.30 0.38 8.99
CA ASP A 209 3.54 -0.62 8.25
C ASP A 209 4.31 -1.96 8.19
N ALA A 210 5.64 -1.92 8.04
CA ALA A 210 6.46 -3.14 8.18
C ALA A 210 6.39 -3.79 9.58
N LEU A 211 6.00 -3.04 10.62
CA LEU A 211 5.68 -3.58 11.96
C LEU A 211 4.22 -4.03 12.10
N GLY A 212 3.42 -3.89 11.04
CA GLY A 212 1.99 -4.19 11.00
C GLY A 212 1.15 -3.13 11.68
N ILE A 213 1.49 -1.84 11.53
CA ILE A 213 0.68 -0.72 12.03
C ILE A 213 0.14 0.02 10.82
N ASP A 214 -1.15 -0.05 10.57
CA ASP A 214 -1.76 0.64 9.42
C ASP A 214 -1.97 2.12 9.74
N LEU A 215 -2.42 2.43 10.96
CA LEU A 215 -2.66 3.81 11.40
C LEU A 215 -2.41 4.01 12.90
N GLN A 216 -2.15 5.26 13.27
CA GLN A 216 -2.15 5.72 14.65
C GLN A 216 -3.32 6.66 14.89
N ILE A 217 -3.99 6.48 16.04
CA ILE A 217 -5.16 7.29 16.41
C ILE A 217 -4.93 7.80 17.83
N ARG A 218 -4.97 9.12 18.00
CA ARG A 218 -4.78 9.81 19.27
C ARG A 218 -6.03 10.58 19.66
N ASP A 219 -6.38 10.45 20.93
CA ASP A 219 -7.33 11.33 21.57
C ASP A 219 -6.68 12.69 21.85
N PRO A 220 -7.20 13.79 21.25
CA PRO A 220 -6.61 15.12 21.45
C PRO A 220 -6.67 15.58 22.91
N GLU A 221 -7.67 15.14 23.69
CA GLU A 221 -7.85 15.55 25.08
C GLU A 221 -6.87 14.84 26.02
N THR A 222 -6.88 13.51 26.01
CA THR A 222 -6.00 12.72 26.90
C THR A 222 -4.58 12.59 26.39
N ARG A 223 -4.33 12.94 25.12
CA ARG A 223 -3.06 12.77 24.40
C ARG A 223 -2.62 11.30 24.24
N ARG A 224 -3.44 10.36 24.70
CA ARG A 224 -3.22 8.93 24.57
C ARG A 224 -3.49 8.49 23.15
N TYR A 225 -2.70 7.55 22.64
CA TYR A 225 -2.86 7.05 21.29
C TYR A 225 -2.73 5.53 21.20
N ILE A 226 -3.30 4.94 20.15
CA ILE A 226 -3.17 3.52 19.84
C ILE A 226 -2.54 3.34 18.45
N ASN A 227 -1.73 2.29 18.30
CA ASN A 227 -1.32 1.75 17.01
C ASN A 227 -2.38 0.73 16.57
N VAL A 228 -2.90 0.82 15.36
CA VAL A 228 -4.00 -0.02 14.88
C VAL A 228 -3.56 -0.80 13.65
N ASP A 229 -3.84 -2.11 13.67
CA ASP A 229 -3.68 -3.05 12.57
C ASP A 229 -5.08 -3.54 12.17
N VAL A 230 -5.63 -2.98 11.10
CA VAL A 230 -6.98 -3.24 10.63
C VAL A 230 -6.99 -4.54 9.83
N LYS A 231 -7.96 -5.41 10.13
CA LYS A 231 -8.08 -6.70 9.46
C LYS A 231 -9.49 -7.01 9.01
N THR A 232 -9.57 -7.69 7.87
CA THR A 232 -10.76 -8.41 7.46
C THR A 232 -11.00 -9.60 8.40
N PRO A 233 -12.24 -10.12 8.50
CA PRO A 233 -12.54 -11.23 9.41
C PRO A 233 -11.67 -12.48 9.17
N SER A 234 -11.40 -12.80 7.90
CA SER A 234 -10.55 -13.93 7.54
C SER A 234 -9.09 -13.68 7.92
N ALA A 235 -8.54 -12.50 7.63
CA ALA A 235 -7.17 -12.14 7.98
C ALA A 235 -6.96 -12.07 9.49
N PHE A 236 -7.94 -11.57 10.23
CA PHE A 236 -7.93 -11.51 11.69
C PHE A 236 -7.82 -12.92 12.30
N ARG A 237 -8.72 -13.83 11.93
CA ARG A 237 -8.70 -15.22 12.43
C ARG A 237 -7.41 -15.94 12.08
N HIS A 238 -6.93 -15.78 10.85
CA HIS A 238 -5.65 -16.33 10.45
C HIS A 238 -4.50 -15.78 11.30
N ARG A 239 -4.50 -14.48 11.59
CA ARG A 239 -3.47 -13.86 12.45
C ARG A 239 -3.53 -14.37 13.89
N LEU A 240 -4.72 -14.55 14.46
CA LEU A 240 -4.85 -15.14 15.80
C LEU A 240 -4.29 -16.57 15.85
N LEU A 241 -4.61 -17.40 14.86
CA LEU A 241 -4.07 -18.77 14.75
C LEU A 241 -2.54 -18.76 14.69
N ARG A 242 -1.96 -17.81 13.93
CA ARG A 242 -0.51 -17.62 13.85
C ARG A 242 0.10 -17.21 15.19
N LEU A 243 -0.55 -16.30 15.94
CA LEU A 243 -0.07 -15.90 17.26
C LEU A 243 -0.07 -17.05 18.26
N VAL A 244 -1.06 -17.95 18.18
CA VAL A 244 -1.09 -19.18 19.00
C VAL A 244 0.02 -20.14 18.60
N GLN A 245 0.23 -20.37 17.30
CA GLN A 245 1.32 -21.21 16.80
C GLN A 245 2.71 -20.64 17.16
N GLU A 246 2.83 -19.32 17.27
CA GLU A 246 4.05 -18.62 17.66
C GLU A 246 4.23 -18.54 19.19
N GLU A 247 3.33 -19.14 19.99
CA GLU A 247 3.32 -19.07 21.46
C GLU A 247 3.25 -17.63 22.03
N ARG A 248 2.73 -16.70 21.22
CA ARG A 248 2.55 -15.28 21.57
C ARG A 248 1.14 -14.99 22.10
N MET A 249 0.27 -15.98 22.05
CA MET A 249 -1.11 -15.94 22.50
C MET A 249 -1.52 -17.36 22.90
N SER A 250 -2.25 -17.52 23.99
CA SER A 250 -2.85 -18.80 24.38
C SER A 250 -4.14 -19.07 23.60
N PRO A 251 -4.55 -20.34 23.44
CA PRO A 251 -5.85 -20.67 22.83
C PRO A 251 -7.04 -20.01 23.52
N ARG A 252 -6.96 -19.77 24.84
CA ARG A 252 -8.01 -19.06 25.59
C ARG A 252 -8.07 -17.58 25.21
N GLU A 253 -6.92 -16.92 25.09
CA GLU A 253 -6.86 -15.52 24.64
C GLU A 253 -7.35 -15.37 23.20
N GLN A 254 -7.08 -16.35 22.33
CA GLN A 254 -7.64 -16.39 20.98
C GLN A 254 -9.17 -16.37 20.99
N LEU A 255 -9.82 -17.18 21.84
CA LEU A 255 -11.29 -17.20 21.93
C LEU A 255 -11.84 -15.85 22.40
N ILE A 256 -11.20 -15.24 23.41
CA ILE A 256 -11.58 -13.91 23.91
C ILE A 256 -11.39 -12.84 22.83
N ALA A 257 -10.31 -12.92 22.05
CA ALA A 257 -10.05 -11.99 20.96
C ALA A 257 -11.08 -12.09 19.83
N ASP A 258 -11.48 -13.32 19.46
CA ASP A 258 -12.52 -13.54 18.44
C ASP A 258 -13.87 -12.97 18.91
N GLU A 259 -14.25 -13.20 20.17
CA GLU A 259 -15.47 -12.64 20.77
C GLU A 259 -15.44 -11.10 20.79
N LYS A 260 -14.32 -10.50 21.19
CA LYS A 260 -14.17 -9.04 21.28
C LYS A 260 -13.99 -8.35 19.94
N SER A 261 -13.64 -9.11 18.89
CA SER A 261 -13.26 -8.60 17.57
C SER A 261 -12.03 -7.69 17.58
N TYR A 262 -11.15 -7.86 18.57
CA TYR A 262 -9.82 -7.25 18.59
C TYR A 262 -8.86 -8.04 19.49
N ALA A 263 -7.56 -7.88 19.26
CA ALA A 263 -6.50 -8.42 20.10
C ALA A 263 -5.39 -7.39 20.30
N ILE A 264 -4.60 -7.57 21.36
CA ILE A 264 -3.36 -6.81 21.56
C ILE A 264 -2.20 -7.70 21.16
N GLN A 265 -1.37 -7.22 20.24
CA GLN A 265 -0.12 -7.87 19.87
C GLN A 265 1.05 -6.91 20.09
N ILE A 266 2.22 -7.46 20.36
CA ILE A 266 3.44 -6.68 20.48
C ILE A 266 4.40 -7.13 19.40
N ASN A 267 4.70 -6.25 18.43
CA ASN A 267 5.66 -6.50 17.36
C ASN A 267 6.96 -5.72 17.61
N GLY A 268 8.03 -6.11 16.90
CA GLY A 268 9.37 -5.51 17.04
C GLY A 268 10.19 -6.05 18.21
N HIS A 269 11.43 -5.58 18.32
CA HIS A 269 12.38 -5.96 19.36
C HIS A 269 13.07 -4.72 19.95
N GLY A 270 13.51 -4.81 21.20
CA GLY A 270 14.26 -3.73 21.87
C GLY A 270 13.52 -2.40 21.85
N SER A 271 14.17 -1.35 21.35
CA SER A 271 13.63 0.01 21.25
C SER A 271 12.51 0.17 20.20
N GLN A 272 12.39 -0.77 19.25
CA GLN A 272 11.35 -0.78 18.20
C GLN A 272 10.11 -1.57 18.61
N ARG A 273 10.04 -2.04 19.86
CA ARG A 273 8.86 -2.75 20.38
C ARG A 273 7.65 -1.81 20.35
N ALA A 274 6.57 -2.24 19.70
CA ALA A 274 5.32 -1.51 19.59
C ALA A 274 4.15 -2.39 20.01
N GLU A 275 3.30 -1.87 20.90
CA GLU A 275 1.99 -2.46 21.20
C GLU A 275 0.99 -2.02 20.14
N ILE A 276 0.27 -2.99 19.57
CA ILE A 276 -0.60 -2.81 18.41
C ILE A 276 -1.95 -3.46 18.69
N VAL A 277 -3.01 -2.71 18.45
CA VAL A 277 -4.38 -3.18 18.46
C VAL A 277 -4.69 -3.81 17.11
N LEU A 278 -4.75 -5.14 17.08
CA LEU A 278 -5.26 -5.89 15.94
C LEU A 278 -6.79 -5.77 15.93
N LEU A 279 -7.35 -4.94 15.05
CA LEU A 279 -8.78 -4.60 15.00
C LEU A 279 -9.47 -5.33 13.85
N CYS A 280 -10.46 -6.17 14.17
CA CYS A 280 -11.27 -6.86 13.17
C CYS A 280 -12.49 -6.02 12.78
N ILE A 281 -12.65 -5.72 11.49
CA ILE A 281 -13.84 -5.00 11.00
C ILE A 281 -14.91 -6.01 10.56
N LEU A 282 -15.81 -6.32 11.50
CA LEU A 282 -16.99 -7.16 11.28
C LEU A 282 -18.17 -6.33 10.74
N PRO A 283 -18.82 -6.75 9.63
CA PRO A 283 -20.03 -6.09 9.14
C PRO A 283 -21.15 -6.02 10.18
N ASP A 284 -21.33 -7.06 10.99
CA ASP A 284 -22.38 -7.12 12.02
C ASP A 284 -22.19 -6.10 13.15
N LEU A 285 -20.96 -5.62 13.37
CA LEU A 285 -20.63 -4.66 14.43
C LEU A 285 -20.52 -3.23 13.93
N PHE A 286 -19.97 -3.04 12.72
CA PHE A 286 -19.62 -1.72 12.19
C PHE A 286 -20.47 -1.31 10.98
N GLY A 287 -21.36 -2.19 10.52
CA GLY A 287 -22.19 -1.96 9.35
C GLY A 287 -21.43 -2.07 8.04
N ASP A 288 -22.08 -1.57 6.99
CA ASP A 288 -21.56 -1.59 5.63
C ASP A 288 -20.55 -0.49 5.36
N LEU A 289 -19.73 -0.74 4.33
CA LEU A 289 -18.77 0.22 3.80
C LEU A 289 -19.24 0.69 2.42
N ALA A 290 -19.15 1.98 2.17
CA ALA A 290 -19.39 2.60 0.87
C ALA A 290 -18.33 3.69 0.64
N ASP A 291 -17.79 3.77 -0.58
CA ASP A 291 -16.85 4.81 -1.00
C ASP A 291 -15.68 5.05 -0.03
N PHE A 292 -15.09 3.95 0.46
CA PHE A 292 -13.98 3.96 1.42
C PHE A 292 -14.34 4.55 2.79
N ARG A 293 -15.61 4.50 3.17
CA ARG A 293 -16.14 5.00 4.45
C ARG A 293 -17.14 4.02 5.05
N PHE A 294 -17.35 4.14 6.36
CA PHE A 294 -18.51 3.50 7.00
C PHE A 294 -19.78 4.26 6.61
N VAL A 295 -20.87 3.54 6.37
CA VAL A 295 -22.19 4.15 6.19
C VAL A 295 -22.64 4.83 7.48
N ASP A 296 -22.38 4.19 8.63
CA ASP A 296 -22.51 4.79 9.97
C ASP A 296 -21.18 4.68 10.72
N GLU A 297 -20.59 5.83 11.04
CA GLU A 297 -19.29 5.92 11.71
C GLU A 297 -19.40 5.80 13.25
N ASN A 298 -20.61 5.87 13.83
CA ASN A 298 -20.80 5.87 15.28
C ASN A 298 -20.24 4.61 15.98
N PRO A 299 -20.47 3.37 15.50
CA PRO A 299 -19.92 2.17 16.13
C PRO A 299 -18.39 2.16 16.15
N MET A 300 -17.77 2.70 15.09
CA MET A 300 -16.31 2.82 15.02
C MET A 300 -15.81 3.87 16.01
N ARG A 301 -16.46 5.03 16.12
CA ARG A 301 -16.12 6.06 17.12
C ARG A 301 -16.11 5.50 18.54
N GLU A 302 -17.17 4.77 18.91
CA GLU A 302 -17.29 4.17 20.25
C GLU A 302 -16.19 3.13 20.50
N ARG A 303 -15.90 2.31 19.49
CA ARG A 303 -14.81 1.34 19.54
C ARG A 303 -13.45 2.00 19.74
N LEU A 304 -13.15 3.05 19.00
CA LEU A 304 -11.89 3.78 19.11
C LEU A 304 -11.73 4.43 20.49
N ASN A 305 -12.78 5.09 20.99
CA ASN A 305 -12.79 5.64 22.35
C ASN A 305 -12.46 4.58 23.40
N MET A 306 -13.16 3.44 23.36
CA MET A 306 -12.93 2.33 24.29
C MET A 306 -11.49 1.79 24.20
N LEU A 307 -10.97 1.62 22.98
CA LEU A 307 -9.61 1.11 22.76
C LEU A 307 -8.55 2.09 23.28
N ILE A 308 -8.71 3.39 23.05
CA ILE A 308 -7.79 4.41 23.58
C ILE A 308 -7.85 4.47 25.11
N GLN A 309 -9.04 4.37 25.69
CA GLN A 309 -9.19 4.35 27.15
C GLN A 309 -8.50 3.14 27.79
N HIS A 310 -8.62 1.95 27.20
CA HIS A 310 -8.04 0.73 27.77
C HIS A 310 -6.57 0.51 27.40
N HIS A 311 -6.15 0.90 26.20
CA HIS A 311 -4.85 0.53 25.61
C HIS A 311 -4.02 1.73 25.13
N GLY A 312 -4.50 2.95 25.34
CA GLY A 312 -3.81 4.15 24.87
C GLY A 312 -2.43 4.34 25.53
N LEU A 313 -1.43 4.56 24.69
CA LEU A 313 -0.03 4.79 25.00
C LEU A 313 0.27 6.28 25.19
N ASN A 314 1.31 6.59 25.97
CA ASN A 314 1.76 7.97 26.29
C ASN A 314 3.29 8.15 26.12
N ASP A 315 3.93 7.32 25.29
CA ASP A 315 5.39 7.29 25.12
C ASP A 315 5.95 8.34 24.16
N GLY A 316 5.12 9.24 23.65
CA GLY A 316 5.51 10.32 22.76
C GLY A 316 5.82 9.91 21.32
N LYS A 317 5.58 8.64 20.93
CA LYS A 317 5.89 8.13 19.57
C LYS A 317 4.78 8.33 18.53
N PHE A 318 3.69 9.01 18.89
CA PHE A 318 2.64 9.36 17.94
C PHE A 318 3.19 10.24 16.80
N GLY A 319 2.94 9.85 15.56
CA GLY A 319 3.37 10.55 14.35
C GLY A 319 4.89 10.52 14.11
N GLN A 320 5.65 9.73 14.88
CA GLN A 320 7.07 9.53 14.60
C GLN A 320 7.22 8.55 13.43
N VAL A 321 7.78 9.07 12.33
CA VAL A 321 8.09 8.35 11.09
C VAL A 321 9.41 7.61 11.19
#